data_AF-A0AAJ2E7R5-F1
#
_entry.id   AF-A0AAJ2E7R5-F1
#
_cell.length_a   1.000
_cell.length_b   1.000
_cell.length_c   1.000
_cell.angle_alpha   90.00
_cell.angle_beta   90.00
_cell.angle_gamma   90.00
#
_symmetry.space_group_name_H-M   'P 1'
#
loop_
_entity.id
_entity.type
_entity.pdbx_description
1 polymer ?
#
loop_
_entity_poly.entity_id
_entity_poly.type
_entity_poly.pdbx_seq_one_letter_code
_entity_poly.pdbx_strand_id
1 'polypeptide(L)'
;MFTTHWAQADDSFSRGGGNRSESIFVGDIGDPNDTNDDTIKQVDLRTGAVRVFASSTFGGELNGVMGIIFNDASLIASIQNFSIDPTASGDVIKLNGRTGMFEQYLVNPKSRNVPYAPQGIVFGGGTRDWHYGYQPDHYYVANVIKSGQTCTKVDEGDVREYSESGAFVRTLDRVGFSAGFYPRGVVFGPDGMLYVAARGCPAVAPTDPLSLLAYILRFNPYTHKLDKVIATNASVQSQGLKFGFHRPEGLVFDDKGYLWVTSFRDTTSSADPLDKNNVDRILKVDVRSGKVVDSLPLSDFDKPRASAQALIFGPEGKLYIPISGSAAETTGELRRCDTRTKKCDVVVPVGGGLVDPWFAVFRNSDPATLSYERR
;
A
#
# COMPACT_ATOMS: atom_id res chain seq x y z
N MET A 1 -20.56 -13.09 -39.74
CA MET A 1 -19.46 -13.99 -39.34
C MET A 1 -18.15 -13.24 -39.55
N PHE A 2 -17.60 -12.64 -38.50
CA PHE A 2 -16.27 -12.06 -38.54
C PHE A 2 -15.52 -12.50 -37.29
N THR A 3 -14.47 -13.29 -37.52
CA THR A 3 -13.57 -13.87 -36.53
C THR A 3 -12.59 -12.80 -36.05
N THR A 4 -12.64 -12.49 -34.76
CA THR A 4 -11.65 -11.68 -34.05
C THR A 4 -10.38 -12.49 -33.83
N HIS A 5 -9.25 -12.03 -34.38
CA HIS A 5 -7.92 -12.50 -33.99
C HIS A 5 -7.55 -11.88 -32.63
N TRP A 6 -7.57 -12.72 -31.60
CA TRP A 6 -6.80 -12.47 -30.38
C TRP A 6 -5.37 -12.96 -30.63
N ALA A 7 -4.40 -12.07 -30.47
CA ALA A 7 -3.01 -12.46 -30.35
C ALA A 7 -2.89 -13.24 -29.02
N GLN A 8 -2.62 -14.54 -29.13
CA GLN A 8 -2.18 -15.35 -28.01
C GLN A 8 -0.79 -14.85 -27.60
N ALA A 9 -0.72 -14.10 -26.51
CA ALA A 9 0.51 -14.02 -25.74
C ALA A 9 0.81 -15.43 -25.22
N ASP A 10 2.03 -15.87 -25.45
CA ASP A 10 2.53 -17.21 -25.15
C ASP A 10 2.49 -17.46 -23.62
N ASP A 11 1.41 -18.11 -23.15
CA ASP A 11 1.18 -18.47 -21.75
C ASP A 11 2.03 -19.67 -21.33
N SER A 12 3.35 -19.53 -21.44
CA SER A 12 4.32 -20.54 -20.99
C SER A 12 4.44 -20.64 -19.46
N PHE A 13 3.52 -20.02 -18.69
CA PHE A 13 3.48 -20.07 -17.24
C PHE A 13 2.46 -21.05 -16.67
N SER A 14 1.61 -21.65 -17.51
CA SER A 14 0.61 -22.63 -17.11
C SER A 14 0.98 -24.03 -17.63
N ARG A 15 1.64 -24.84 -16.78
CA ARG A 15 1.60 -26.33 -16.74
C ARG A 15 2.75 -26.87 -15.89
N GLY A 16 2.53 -26.92 -14.58
CA GLY A 16 3.40 -27.64 -13.66
C GLY A 16 2.76 -27.75 -12.30
N GLY A 17 1.80 -28.67 -12.15
CA GLY A 17 1.14 -29.03 -10.90
C GLY A 17 2.08 -29.73 -9.91
N GLY A 18 3.17 -29.06 -9.55
CA GLY A 18 3.97 -29.38 -8.38
C GLY A 18 3.72 -28.31 -7.31
N ASN A 19 3.81 -28.70 -6.03
CA ASN A 19 3.84 -27.84 -4.85
C ASN A 19 4.94 -26.76 -4.96
N ARG A 20 4.77 -25.75 -5.82
CA ARG A 20 5.62 -24.57 -5.82
C ARG A 20 5.27 -23.81 -4.55
N SER A 21 6.27 -23.54 -3.73
CA SER A 21 6.08 -22.66 -2.58
C SER A 21 5.59 -21.31 -3.09
N GLU A 22 4.44 -20.89 -2.59
CA GLU A 22 3.95 -19.55 -2.81
C GLU A 22 4.91 -18.57 -2.14
N SER A 23 5.21 -17.48 -2.83
CA SER A 23 6.10 -16.44 -2.30
C SER A 23 5.41 -15.10 -2.27
N ILE A 24 5.66 -14.37 -1.19
CA ILE A 24 5.31 -12.96 -1.05
C ILE A 24 6.58 -12.13 -1.24
N PHE A 25 6.44 -10.98 -1.88
CA PHE A 25 7.50 -10.01 -2.08
C PHE A 25 7.20 -8.82 -1.17
N VAL A 26 8.22 -8.31 -0.49
CA VAL A 26 8.08 -7.30 0.55
C VAL A 26 9.15 -6.23 0.32
N GLY A 27 8.74 -4.98 0.15
CA GLY A 27 9.68 -3.84 0.23
C GLY A 27 10.14 -3.73 1.68
N ASP A 28 11.45 -3.71 1.90
CA ASP A 28 12.07 -3.70 3.21
C ASP A 28 13.07 -2.56 3.25
N ILE A 29 12.84 -1.62 4.15
CA ILE A 29 13.80 -0.56 4.44
C ILE A 29 14.81 -1.19 5.39
N GLY A 30 16.08 -1.13 5.00
CA GLY A 30 17.15 -1.79 5.72
C GLY A 30 17.51 -1.06 7.01
N ASP A 31 18.77 -1.16 7.42
CA ASP A 31 19.28 -0.32 8.51
C ASP A 31 19.09 1.16 8.15
N PRO A 32 18.39 1.97 8.98
CA PRO A 32 18.27 3.41 8.75
C PRO A 32 19.63 4.15 8.72
N ASN A 33 20.71 3.49 9.16
CA ASN A 33 22.10 3.98 9.07
C ASN A 33 22.86 3.46 7.85
N ASP A 34 22.29 2.53 7.06
CA ASP A 34 22.83 2.06 5.79
C ASP A 34 21.73 2.06 4.71
N THR A 35 21.59 3.20 4.03
CA THR A 35 20.63 3.37 2.91
C THR A 35 20.88 2.42 1.73
N ASN A 36 21.98 1.66 1.72
CA ASN A 36 22.23 0.65 0.70
C ASN A 36 21.53 -0.68 0.99
N ASP A 37 20.95 -0.86 2.18
CA ASP A 37 20.25 -2.07 2.62
C ASP A 37 18.75 -2.07 2.28
N ASP A 38 18.26 -1.01 1.62
CA ASP A 38 16.90 -0.98 1.12
C ASP A 38 16.73 -1.97 -0.04
N THR A 39 15.81 -2.90 0.15
CA THR A 39 15.65 -4.07 -0.72
C THR A 39 14.19 -4.40 -0.97
N ILE A 40 13.95 -5.20 -2.00
CA ILE A 40 12.73 -5.99 -2.10
C ILE A 40 13.13 -7.41 -1.77
N LYS A 41 12.52 -8.00 -0.75
CA LYS A 41 12.79 -9.36 -0.30
C LYS A 41 11.68 -10.30 -0.74
N GLN A 42 12.04 -11.52 -1.09
CA GLN A 42 11.11 -12.61 -1.35
C GLN A 42 11.09 -13.56 -0.16
N VAL A 43 9.89 -13.87 0.33
CA VAL A 43 9.66 -14.80 1.43
C VAL A 43 8.98 -16.06 0.90
N ASP A 44 9.56 -17.22 1.16
CA ASP A 44 8.92 -18.52 0.95
C ASP A 44 7.90 -18.77 2.06
N LEU A 45 6.60 -18.82 1.73
CA LEU A 45 5.55 -18.92 2.75
C LEU A 45 5.51 -20.27 3.49
N ARG A 46 6.14 -21.30 2.94
CA ARG A 46 6.17 -22.63 3.56
C ARG A 46 7.27 -22.72 4.60
N THR A 47 8.41 -22.10 4.34
CA THR A 47 9.59 -22.22 5.22
C THR A 47 9.87 -20.96 6.03
N GLY A 48 9.28 -19.82 5.66
CA GLY A 48 9.63 -18.51 6.22
C GLY A 48 10.99 -18.00 5.75
N ALA A 49 11.65 -18.69 4.80
CA ALA A 49 12.97 -18.29 4.32
C ALA A 49 12.90 -16.99 3.52
N VAL A 50 13.75 -16.04 3.88
CA VAL A 50 13.85 -14.72 3.24
C VAL A 50 15.08 -14.67 2.35
N ARG A 51 14.96 -14.10 1.15
CA ARG A 51 16.07 -13.78 0.26
C ARG A 51 15.89 -12.42 -0.37
N VAL A 52 16.99 -11.73 -0.67
CA VAL A 52 16.97 -10.51 -1.47
C VAL A 52 16.51 -10.86 -2.89
N PHE A 53 15.46 -10.19 -3.35
CA PHE A 53 14.94 -10.28 -4.72
C PHE A 53 15.44 -9.11 -5.56
N ALA A 54 15.44 -7.90 -5.02
CA ALA A 54 16.04 -6.72 -5.63
C ALA A 54 16.79 -5.88 -4.59
N SER A 55 17.88 -5.25 -5.01
CA SER A 55 18.72 -4.36 -4.20
C SER A 55 19.31 -3.26 -5.08
N SER A 56 19.83 -2.19 -4.49
CA SER A 56 20.56 -1.12 -5.19
C SER A 56 21.71 -1.64 -6.07
N THR A 57 22.33 -2.77 -5.67
CA THR A 57 23.38 -3.45 -6.44
C THR A 57 22.89 -4.10 -7.74
N PHE A 58 21.58 -4.25 -7.94
CA PHE A 58 20.98 -4.82 -9.16
C PHE A 58 20.63 -3.74 -10.20
N GLY A 59 21.08 -2.49 -9.96
CA GLY A 59 20.74 -1.31 -10.73
C GLY A 59 19.48 -0.63 -10.20
N GLY A 60 19.39 0.70 -10.38
CA GLY A 60 18.33 1.51 -9.77
C GLY A 60 18.55 1.71 -8.27
N GLU A 61 18.23 2.89 -7.74
CA GLU A 61 18.29 3.16 -6.31
C GLU A 61 16.97 2.69 -5.68
N LEU A 62 17.01 1.91 -4.60
CA LEU A 62 15.81 1.38 -3.92
C LEU A 62 15.51 2.09 -2.59
N ASN A 63 16.05 3.29 -2.38
CA ASN A 63 15.93 4.00 -1.12
C ASN A 63 14.46 4.36 -0.78
N GLY A 64 13.86 3.66 0.19
CA GLY A 64 12.49 3.85 0.63
C GLY A 64 11.47 3.21 -0.30
N VAL A 65 11.51 1.89 -0.51
CA VAL A 65 10.48 1.17 -1.27
C VAL A 65 9.12 1.25 -0.56
N MET A 66 8.18 2.00 -1.14
CA MET A 66 6.90 2.35 -0.51
C MET A 66 5.66 1.85 -1.23
N GLY A 67 5.83 1.03 -2.26
CA GLY A 67 4.72 0.43 -2.97
C GLY A 67 5.26 -0.51 -4.03
N ILE A 68 4.66 -1.69 -4.13
CA ILE A 68 5.07 -2.71 -5.09
C ILE A 68 3.84 -3.41 -5.66
N ILE A 69 3.84 -3.65 -6.97
CA ILE A 69 2.86 -4.48 -7.66
C ILE A 69 3.55 -5.35 -8.71
N PHE A 70 2.95 -6.51 -9.02
CA PHE A 70 3.29 -7.22 -10.25
C PHE A 70 2.35 -6.79 -11.36
N ASN A 71 2.91 -6.36 -12.49
CA ASN A 71 2.16 -6.12 -13.72
C ASN A 71 2.80 -6.95 -14.83
N ASP A 72 2.07 -7.96 -15.31
CA ASP A 72 2.56 -8.99 -16.22
C ASP A 72 3.87 -9.66 -15.75
N ALA A 73 4.94 -9.50 -16.54
CA ALA A 73 6.24 -10.09 -16.30
C ALA A 73 7.16 -9.21 -15.44
N SER A 74 6.68 -8.06 -14.95
CA SER A 74 7.48 -7.07 -14.24
C SER A 74 6.96 -6.81 -12.84
N LEU A 75 7.88 -6.43 -11.95
CA LEU A 75 7.54 -5.82 -10.68
C LEU A 75 7.71 -4.31 -10.83
N ILE A 76 6.68 -3.54 -10.49
CA ILE A 76 6.72 -2.08 -10.46
C ILE A 76 6.87 -1.66 -9.01
N ALA A 77 7.79 -0.73 -8.76
CA ALA A 77 8.07 -0.22 -7.42
C ALA A 77 8.01 1.31 -7.41
N SER A 78 7.35 1.87 -6.40
CA SER A 78 7.48 3.27 -6.01
C SER A 78 8.52 3.40 -4.90
N ILE A 79 9.43 4.34 -5.09
CA ILE A 79 10.59 4.55 -4.24
C ILE A 79 10.56 5.99 -3.77
N GLN A 80 10.45 6.19 -2.47
CA GLN A 80 10.29 7.52 -1.90
C GLN A 80 11.57 8.34 -1.96
N ASN A 81 12.74 7.69 -2.06
CA ASN A 81 14.07 8.28 -1.93
C ASN A 81 14.16 9.06 -0.61
N PHE A 82 14.25 8.35 0.53
CA PHE A 82 14.59 8.97 1.81
C PHE A 82 16.03 9.46 1.79
N SER A 83 16.28 10.51 1.03
CA SER A 83 17.57 11.16 0.97
C SER A 83 17.61 12.28 2.01
N ILE A 84 18.81 12.59 2.49
CA ILE A 84 19.08 13.79 3.29
C ILE A 84 18.81 15.06 2.46
N ASP A 85 18.75 14.96 1.13
CA ASP A 85 18.38 16.07 0.25
C ASP A 85 16.84 16.20 0.18
N PRO A 86 16.25 17.21 0.83
CA PRO A 86 14.81 17.45 0.78
C PRO A 86 14.34 17.96 -0.60
N THR A 87 15.22 18.04 -1.61
CA THR A 87 14.86 18.40 -2.98
C THR A 87 14.80 17.20 -3.92
N ALA A 88 15.29 16.03 -3.50
CA ALA A 88 15.20 14.81 -4.29
C ALA A 88 13.74 14.35 -4.41
N SER A 89 13.32 14.08 -5.64
CA SER A 89 12.03 13.42 -5.89
C SER A 89 12.20 11.91 -5.82
N GLY A 90 11.14 11.21 -5.42
CA GLY A 90 11.07 9.78 -5.53
C GLY A 90 10.97 9.28 -6.96
N ASP A 91 11.05 7.97 -7.11
CA ASP A 91 11.05 7.27 -8.39
C ASP A 91 9.88 6.29 -8.49
N VAL A 92 9.53 5.96 -9.74
CA VAL A 92 8.70 4.80 -10.05
C VAL A 92 9.46 3.99 -11.09
N ILE A 93 9.86 2.77 -10.72
CA ILE A 93 10.72 1.93 -11.54
C ILE A 93 10.05 0.63 -11.93
N LYS A 94 10.61 0.03 -12.98
CA LYS A 94 10.25 -1.29 -13.49
C LYS A 94 11.43 -2.23 -13.27
N LEU A 95 11.17 -3.31 -12.56
CA LEU A 95 12.09 -4.41 -12.32
C LEU A 95 11.61 -5.65 -13.08
N ASN A 96 12.56 -6.49 -13.49
CA ASN A 96 12.24 -7.77 -14.07
C ASN A 96 11.54 -8.63 -13.02
N GLY A 97 10.30 -9.04 -13.29
CA GLY A 97 9.50 -9.73 -12.30
C GLY A 97 10.06 -11.10 -11.93
N ARG A 98 10.92 -11.72 -12.75
CA ARG A 98 11.53 -13.01 -12.44
C ARG A 98 12.83 -12.88 -11.65
N THR A 99 13.66 -11.91 -11.98
CA THR A 99 15.03 -11.80 -11.44
C THR A 99 15.23 -10.65 -10.46
N GLY A 100 14.32 -9.68 -10.44
CA GLY A 100 14.43 -8.45 -9.64
C GLY A 100 15.45 -7.45 -10.17
N MET A 101 16.06 -7.71 -11.33
CA MET A 101 16.98 -6.78 -11.99
C MET A 101 16.26 -5.52 -12.46
N PHE A 102 16.90 -4.36 -12.33
CA PHE A 102 16.38 -3.12 -12.88
C PHE A 102 16.27 -3.16 -14.39
N GLU A 103 15.10 -2.77 -14.92
CA GLU A 103 14.85 -2.66 -16.35
C GLU A 103 14.92 -1.20 -16.79
N GLN A 104 14.11 -0.34 -16.15
CA GLN A 104 14.04 1.08 -16.47
C GLN A 104 13.28 1.87 -15.40
N TYR A 105 13.45 3.19 -15.42
CA TYR A 105 12.48 4.09 -14.80
C TYR A 105 11.16 4.00 -15.58
N LEU A 106 10.06 3.69 -14.88
CA LEU A 106 8.73 3.76 -15.48
C LEU A 106 8.37 5.23 -15.69
N VAL A 107 8.47 6.04 -14.65
CA VAL A 107 8.30 7.49 -14.75
C VAL A 107 9.67 8.14 -14.88
N ASN A 108 9.88 8.95 -15.92
CA ASN A 108 11.16 9.63 -16.13
C ASN A 108 11.50 10.53 -14.91
N PRO A 109 12.63 10.30 -14.22
CA PRO A 109 12.99 11.04 -13.00
C PRO A 109 13.23 12.53 -13.23
N LYS A 110 13.47 12.94 -14.48
CA LYS A 110 13.64 14.35 -14.88
C LYS A 110 12.35 15.01 -15.35
N SER A 111 11.24 14.28 -15.35
CA SER A 111 9.93 14.84 -15.71
C SER A 111 9.47 15.82 -14.65
N ARG A 112 8.90 16.96 -15.06
CA ARG A 112 8.27 17.93 -14.13
C ARG A 112 7.19 17.29 -13.26
N ASN A 113 6.58 16.21 -13.74
CA ASN A 113 5.48 15.53 -13.06
C ASN A 113 5.93 14.20 -12.41
N VAL A 114 7.23 14.00 -12.15
CA VAL A 114 7.71 12.91 -11.30
C VAL A 114 7.14 13.06 -9.88
N PRO A 115 6.64 11.99 -9.23
CA PRO A 115 6.13 12.11 -7.87
C PRO A 115 7.28 12.43 -6.92
N TYR A 116 7.07 13.33 -5.97
CA TYR A 116 8.11 13.75 -5.05
C TYR A 116 8.29 12.75 -3.90
N ALA A 117 7.20 12.23 -3.35
CA ALA A 117 7.18 11.24 -2.27
C ALA A 117 6.17 10.13 -2.59
N PRO A 118 6.41 9.31 -3.63
CA PRO A 118 5.49 8.25 -4.01
C PRO A 118 5.38 7.17 -2.92
N GLN A 119 4.18 6.66 -2.71
CA GLN A 119 3.88 5.52 -1.85
C GLN A 119 3.04 4.48 -2.61
N GLY A 120 1.85 4.14 -2.14
CA GLY A 120 1.01 3.10 -2.74
C GLY A 120 0.85 3.30 -4.24
N ILE A 121 0.91 2.19 -4.98
CA ILE A 121 0.76 2.12 -6.43
C ILE A 121 -0.19 0.98 -6.81
N VAL A 122 -1.04 1.22 -7.79
CA VAL A 122 -1.87 0.20 -8.47
C VAL A 122 -1.92 0.47 -9.97
N PHE A 123 -2.22 -0.56 -10.76
CA PHE A 123 -2.41 -0.43 -12.22
C PHE A 123 -3.79 -0.98 -12.59
N GLY A 124 -4.66 -0.12 -13.14
CA GLY A 124 -6.04 -0.51 -13.46
C GLY A 124 -6.90 0.67 -13.92
N GLY A 125 -8.21 0.57 -13.70
CA GLY A 125 -9.19 1.62 -14.00
C GLY A 125 -9.65 1.66 -15.46
N GLY A 126 -9.11 0.80 -16.32
CA GLY A 126 -9.55 0.61 -17.69
C GLY A 126 -10.95 -0.01 -17.72
N THR A 127 -11.76 0.44 -18.67
CA THR A 127 -13.12 -0.08 -18.85
C THR A 127 -13.56 -0.01 -20.30
N ARG A 128 -14.61 -0.78 -20.60
CA ARG A 128 -15.46 -0.61 -21.78
C ARG A 128 -16.88 -0.28 -21.30
N ASP A 129 -17.04 0.89 -20.70
CA ASP A 129 -18.37 1.43 -20.39
C ASP A 129 -18.94 2.15 -21.61
N TRP A 130 -20.20 1.91 -21.93
CA TRP A 130 -20.87 2.52 -23.08
C TRP A 130 -21.07 4.03 -22.91
N HIS A 131 -21.07 4.57 -21.69
CA HIS A 131 -21.18 6.01 -21.42
C HIS A 131 -19.85 6.75 -21.56
N TYR A 132 -18.74 6.11 -21.20
CA TYR A 132 -17.43 6.76 -21.09
C TYR A 132 -16.44 6.34 -22.18
N GLY A 133 -16.83 5.40 -23.04
CA GLY A 133 -15.97 4.85 -24.07
C GLY A 133 -14.89 3.92 -23.50
N TYR A 134 -13.99 3.48 -24.38
CA TYR A 134 -12.84 2.70 -23.95
C TYR A 134 -11.82 3.60 -23.25
N GLN A 135 -11.44 3.24 -22.02
CA GLN A 135 -10.29 3.83 -21.34
C GLN A 135 -9.26 2.73 -21.07
N PRO A 136 -7.97 2.97 -21.36
CA PRO A 136 -6.90 2.04 -21.01
C PRO A 136 -6.63 2.06 -19.50
N ASP A 137 -5.99 1.00 -19.01
CA ASP A 137 -5.49 0.96 -17.64
C ASP A 137 -4.31 1.93 -17.45
N HIS A 138 -4.24 2.52 -16.26
CA HIS A 138 -3.22 3.47 -15.87
C HIS A 138 -2.64 3.12 -14.50
N TYR A 139 -1.42 3.58 -14.24
CA TYR A 139 -0.82 3.57 -12.91
C TYR A 139 -1.38 4.72 -12.07
N TYR A 140 -1.85 4.42 -10.87
CA TYR A 140 -2.24 5.41 -9.88
C TYR A 140 -1.23 5.36 -8.75
N VAL A 141 -0.54 6.47 -8.52
CA VAL A 141 0.53 6.58 -7.52
C VAL A 141 0.12 7.62 -6.50
N ALA A 142 -0.01 7.23 -5.24
CA ALA A 142 -0.13 8.17 -4.14
C ALA A 142 1.19 8.91 -3.97
N ASN A 143 1.15 10.22 -3.93
CA ASN A 143 2.29 11.10 -3.72
C ASN A 143 2.03 11.92 -2.46
N VAL A 144 2.66 11.55 -1.35
CA VAL A 144 2.28 12.01 0.01
C VAL A 144 2.41 13.52 0.14
N ILE A 145 3.47 14.09 -0.41
CA ILE A 145 3.79 15.52 -0.38
C ILE A 145 4.35 15.94 -1.75
N LYS A 146 4.22 17.23 -2.08
CA LYS A 146 4.73 17.79 -3.35
C LYS A 146 6.10 18.45 -3.24
N SER A 147 6.39 19.00 -2.06
CA SER A 147 7.63 19.70 -1.76
C SER A 147 7.76 19.95 -0.26
N GLY A 148 8.95 20.38 0.18
CA GLY A 148 9.13 21.26 1.35
C GLY A 148 8.84 20.70 2.75
N GLN A 149 8.28 19.48 2.86
CA GLN A 149 7.85 18.87 4.12
C GLN A 149 7.13 19.87 5.05
N THR A 150 6.21 20.69 4.52
CA THR A 150 5.38 21.60 5.34
C THR A 150 3.91 21.18 5.35
N CYS A 151 3.15 21.75 6.29
CA CYS A 151 1.68 21.58 6.37
C CYS A 151 0.91 22.62 5.54
N THR A 152 1.58 23.28 4.59
CA THR A 152 0.92 24.29 3.74
C THR A 152 0.18 23.63 2.58
N LYS A 153 -0.86 24.32 2.07
CA LYS A 153 -1.67 23.81 0.95
C LYS A 153 -0.86 23.52 -0.32
N VAL A 154 0.27 24.22 -0.52
CA VAL A 154 1.12 24.03 -1.70
C VAL A 154 1.91 22.72 -1.64
N ASP A 155 2.17 22.21 -0.43
CA ASP A 155 2.94 20.99 -0.19
C ASP A 155 2.05 19.75 0.01
N GLU A 156 0.72 19.94 0.12
CA GLU A 156 -0.24 18.83 0.18
C GLU A 156 -0.05 17.89 -1.02
N GLY A 157 -0.11 16.59 -0.73
CA GLY A 157 0.07 15.53 -1.70
C GLY A 157 -1.02 15.45 -2.76
N ASP A 158 -0.89 14.44 -3.62
CA ASP A 158 -1.86 14.12 -4.64
C ASP A 158 -1.83 12.64 -5.03
N VAL A 159 -2.81 12.21 -5.83
CA VAL A 159 -2.74 10.92 -6.53
C VAL A 159 -2.52 11.23 -8.00
N ARG A 160 -1.43 10.72 -8.54
CA ARG A 160 -1.01 10.96 -9.93
C ARG A 160 -1.28 9.73 -10.78
N GLU A 161 -1.77 9.99 -11.98
CA GLU A 161 -2.11 9.00 -12.98
C GLU A 161 -1.04 9.03 -14.07
N TYR A 162 -0.49 7.86 -14.39
CA TYR A 162 0.47 7.67 -15.47
C TYR A 162 -0.02 6.59 -16.42
N SER A 163 0.21 6.80 -17.71
CA SER A 163 -0.02 5.78 -18.72
C SER A 163 0.86 4.54 -18.50
N GLU A 164 0.57 3.46 -19.22
CA GLU A 164 1.37 2.23 -19.16
C GLU A 164 2.87 2.46 -19.49
N SER A 165 3.17 3.46 -20.34
CA SER A 165 4.54 3.87 -20.67
C SER A 165 5.16 4.84 -19.66
N GLY A 166 4.43 5.17 -18.58
CA GLY A 166 4.86 6.08 -17.52
C GLY A 166 4.78 7.57 -17.85
N ALA A 167 4.17 7.94 -18.98
CA ALA A 167 3.86 9.35 -19.25
C ALA A 167 2.77 9.84 -18.29
N PHE A 168 2.97 11.01 -17.69
CA PHE A 168 1.98 11.64 -16.82
C PHE A 168 0.70 11.96 -17.60
N VAL A 169 -0.44 11.52 -17.04
CA VAL A 169 -1.76 11.75 -17.61
C VAL A 169 -2.43 12.91 -16.87
N ARG A 170 -2.58 12.80 -15.54
CA ARG A 170 -3.22 13.84 -14.71
C ARG A 170 -2.99 13.63 -13.21
N THR A 171 -3.45 14.61 -12.44
CA THR A 171 -3.68 14.51 -11.00
C THR A 171 -5.18 14.33 -10.75
N LEU A 172 -5.57 13.46 -9.81
CA LEU A 172 -6.98 13.29 -9.45
C LEU A 172 -7.58 14.56 -8.83
N ASP A 173 -8.80 14.88 -9.23
CA ASP A 173 -9.53 16.05 -8.76
C ASP A 173 -10.21 15.75 -7.41
N ARG A 174 -9.78 16.42 -6.36
CA ARG A 174 -10.33 16.31 -5.00
C ARG A 174 -11.24 17.47 -4.60
N VAL A 175 -11.77 18.23 -5.56
CA VAL A 175 -12.75 19.29 -5.29
C VAL A 175 -13.84 18.77 -4.35
N GLY A 176 -14.13 19.54 -3.30
CA GLY A 176 -15.05 19.14 -2.22
C GLY A 176 -14.35 18.58 -0.98
N PHE A 177 -13.05 18.25 -1.03
CA PHE A 177 -12.26 17.86 0.13
C PHE A 177 -11.29 18.98 0.54
N SER A 178 -11.55 19.62 1.67
CA SER A 178 -10.81 20.81 2.13
C SER A 178 -9.76 20.55 3.22
N ALA A 179 -9.73 19.35 3.79
CA ALA A 179 -8.72 18.98 4.78
C ALA A 179 -7.36 18.71 4.11
N GLY A 180 -6.29 18.73 4.91
CA GLY A 180 -4.95 18.39 4.43
C GLY A 180 -4.93 16.99 3.80
N PHE A 181 -4.48 16.89 2.55
CA PHE A 181 -4.50 15.65 1.78
C PHE A 181 -3.08 15.09 1.61
N TYR A 182 -2.79 14.02 2.34
CA TYR A 182 -1.52 13.31 2.31
C TYR A 182 -1.80 11.83 2.02
N PRO A 183 -2.05 11.47 0.75
CA PRO A 183 -2.46 10.12 0.35
C PRO A 183 -1.28 9.15 0.51
N ARG A 184 -1.59 7.90 0.87
CA ARG A 184 -0.61 6.84 1.11
C ARG A 184 -0.90 5.57 0.33
N GLY A 185 -1.86 4.77 0.77
CA GLY A 185 -2.30 3.58 0.03
C GLY A 185 -3.38 3.91 -0.99
N VAL A 186 -3.38 3.16 -2.09
CA VAL A 186 -4.40 3.19 -3.15
C VAL A 186 -4.78 1.76 -3.52
N VAL A 187 -6.06 1.52 -3.80
CA VAL A 187 -6.55 0.22 -4.28
C VAL A 187 -7.86 0.37 -5.05
N PHE A 188 -8.07 -0.40 -6.11
CA PHE A 188 -9.39 -0.51 -6.73
C PHE A 188 -10.30 -1.46 -5.93
N GLY A 189 -11.52 -1.02 -5.66
CA GLY A 189 -12.55 -1.86 -5.08
C GLY A 189 -13.23 -2.76 -6.11
N PRO A 190 -14.00 -3.77 -5.67
CA PRO A 190 -14.81 -4.60 -6.55
C PRO A 190 -15.95 -3.84 -7.25
N ASP A 191 -16.22 -2.59 -6.82
CA ASP A 191 -17.13 -1.66 -7.48
C ASP A 191 -16.45 -0.87 -8.63
N GLY A 192 -15.18 -1.15 -8.92
CA GLY A 192 -14.39 -0.45 -9.94
C GLY A 192 -13.97 0.95 -9.54
N MET A 193 -14.20 1.37 -8.29
CA MET A 193 -13.81 2.69 -7.80
C MET A 193 -12.43 2.66 -7.16
N LEU A 194 -11.70 3.77 -7.22
CA LEU A 194 -10.38 3.88 -6.59
C LEU A 194 -10.52 4.37 -5.15
N TYR A 195 -10.00 3.60 -4.19
CA TYR A 195 -9.97 3.96 -2.78
C TYR A 195 -8.59 4.46 -2.39
N VAL A 196 -8.54 5.53 -1.61
CA VAL A 196 -7.30 6.20 -1.20
C VAL A 196 -7.32 6.40 0.30
N ALA A 197 -6.29 5.88 0.97
CA ALA A 197 -6.04 6.16 2.37
C ALA A 197 -5.22 7.45 2.47
N ALA A 198 -5.65 8.38 3.32
CA ALA A 198 -4.92 9.61 3.58
C ALA A 198 -4.82 9.89 5.08
N ARG A 199 -3.75 10.59 5.46
CA ARG A 199 -3.50 11.05 6.82
C ARG A 199 -3.51 12.58 6.91
N GLY A 200 -3.46 13.09 8.14
CA GLY A 200 -3.11 14.48 8.41
C GLY A 200 -1.65 14.79 8.10
N CYS A 201 -1.25 16.03 8.35
CA CYS A 201 0.06 16.54 7.96
C CYS A 201 1.21 15.65 8.46
N PRO A 202 2.17 15.26 7.60
CA PRO A 202 3.30 14.47 8.01
C PRO A 202 4.43 15.27 8.68
N ALA A 203 4.40 16.58 8.55
CA ALA A 203 5.42 17.49 9.08
C ALA A 203 5.20 17.91 10.54
N VAL A 204 4.14 17.43 11.19
CA VAL A 204 3.93 17.64 12.63
C VAL A 204 4.45 16.44 13.43
N ALA A 205 4.79 16.68 14.70
CA ALA A 205 5.22 15.63 15.61
C ALA A 205 4.15 14.51 15.71
N PRO A 206 4.54 13.22 15.87
CA PRO A 206 3.58 12.12 16.06
C PRO A 206 2.69 12.25 17.31
N THR A 207 3.03 13.17 18.23
CA THR A 207 2.28 13.52 19.43
C THR A 207 1.27 14.66 19.20
N ASP A 208 1.31 15.32 18.03
CA ASP A 208 0.36 16.35 17.64
C ASP A 208 -0.97 15.71 17.21
N PRO A 209 -2.13 16.19 17.67
CA PRO A 209 -3.44 15.69 17.25
C PRO A 209 -3.67 15.74 15.72
N LEU A 210 -3.07 16.69 15.01
CA LEU A 210 -3.15 16.78 13.55
C LEU A 210 -2.48 15.58 12.87
N SER A 211 -1.52 14.93 13.53
CA SER A 211 -0.86 13.72 13.01
C SER A 211 -1.79 12.49 13.02
N LEU A 212 -2.84 12.50 13.84
CA LEU A 212 -3.77 11.37 13.97
C LEU A 212 -4.87 11.35 12.90
N LEU A 213 -5.07 12.46 12.17
CA LEU A 213 -6.14 12.55 11.20
C LEU A 213 -6.06 11.41 10.18
N ALA A 214 -7.23 10.90 9.82
CA ALA A 214 -7.40 9.71 9.01
C ALA A 214 -8.58 9.89 8.07
N TYR A 215 -8.39 9.49 6.82
CA TYR A 215 -9.41 9.54 5.78
C TYR A 215 -9.34 8.31 4.88
N ILE A 216 -10.50 7.82 4.48
CA ILE A 216 -10.66 6.93 3.32
C ILE A 216 -11.50 7.69 2.31
N LEU A 217 -10.93 7.97 1.15
CA LEU A 217 -11.58 8.65 0.05
C LEU A 217 -11.85 7.67 -1.08
N ARG A 218 -12.92 7.89 -1.83
CA ARG A 218 -13.27 7.13 -3.03
C ARG A 218 -13.31 8.07 -4.23
N PHE A 219 -12.58 7.73 -5.27
CA PHE A 219 -12.52 8.45 -6.54
C PHE A 219 -13.16 7.62 -7.64
N ASN A 220 -13.85 8.31 -8.55
CA ASN A 220 -14.35 7.71 -9.77
C ASN A 220 -13.22 7.74 -10.81
N PRO A 221 -12.71 6.59 -11.30
CA PRO A 221 -11.61 6.57 -12.26
C PRO A 221 -12.02 7.08 -13.65
N TYR A 222 -13.31 7.12 -13.98
CA TYR A 222 -13.81 7.57 -15.28
C TYR A 222 -13.93 9.09 -15.36
N THR A 223 -14.38 9.70 -14.26
CA THR A 223 -14.45 11.17 -14.17
C THR A 223 -13.19 11.77 -13.55
N HIS A 224 -12.33 10.93 -12.97
CA HIS A 224 -11.09 11.28 -12.24
C HIS A 224 -11.33 12.26 -11.09
N LYS A 225 -12.52 12.19 -10.49
CA LYS A 225 -13.00 13.09 -9.44
C LYS A 225 -13.27 12.33 -8.17
N LEU A 226 -13.12 13.02 -7.04
CA LEU A 226 -13.60 12.57 -5.76
C LEU A 226 -15.11 12.31 -5.85
N ASP A 227 -15.50 11.08 -5.54
CA ASP A 227 -16.89 10.67 -5.46
C ASP A 227 -17.40 10.84 -4.03
N LYS A 228 -16.65 10.33 -3.03
CA LYS A 228 -17.09 10.35 -1.63
C LYS A 228 -15.95 10.22 -0.62
N VAL A 229 -16.10 10.83 0.55
CA VAL A 229 -15.34 10.48 1.76
C VAL A 229 -16.06 9.33 2.48
N ILE A 230 -15.41 8.17 2.53
CA ILE A 230 -15.99 6.92 3.05
C ILE A 230 -15.94 6.88 4.58
N ALA A 231 -14.78 7.22 5.15
CA ALA A 231 -14.57 7.22 6.59
C ALA A 231 -13.56 8.31 6.99
N THR A 232 -13.73 8.87 8.18
CA THR A 232 -12.78 9.76 8.85
C THR A 232 -12.56 9.31 10.28
N ASN A 233 -11.50 9.79 10.95
CA ASN A 233 -11.34 9.57 12.38
C ASN A 233 -12.61 9.97 13.17
N ALA A 234 -13.23 11.11 12.84
CA ALA A 234 -14.46 11.58 13.47
C ALA A 234 -15.67 10.68 13.18
N SER A 235 -15.85 10.23 11.94
CA SER A 235 -16.97 9.36 11.57
C SER A 235 -16.85 7.98 12.22
N VAL A 236 -15.62 7.47 12.39
CA VAL A 236 -15.37 6.22 13.12
C VAL A 236 -15.62 6.40 14.62
N GLN A 237 -15.14 7.49 15.22
CA GLN A 237 -15.38 7.81 16.63
C GLN A 237 -16.88 7.89 16.95
N SER A 238 -17.68 8.49 16.07
CA SER A 238 -19.13 8.63 16.27
C SER A 238 -19.90 7.30 16.29
N GLN A 239 -19.26 6.19 15.91
CA GLN A 239 -19.86 4.85 15.94
C GLN A 239 -19.84 4.24 17.36
N GLY A 240 -19.34 4.97 18.37
CA GLY A 240 -19.30 4.49 19.75
C GLY A 240 -18.23 3.42 19.98
N LEU A 241 -17.25 3.31 19.08
CA LEU A 241 -16.14 2.39 19.22
C LEU A 241 -15.19 2.92 20.29
N LYS A 242 -14.65 2.01 21.11
CA LYS A 242 -13.67 2.35 22.15
C LYS A 242 -12.25 2.55 21.59
N PHE A 243 -12.10 2.59 20.27
CA PHE A 243 -10.81 2.73 19.60
C PHE A 243 -10.91 3.75 18.47
N GLY A 244 -9.79 4.40 18.18
CA GLY A 244 -9.70 5.38 17.11
C GLY A 244 -9.43 4.78 15.72
N PHE A 245 -9.50 5.64 14.72
CA PHE A 245 -9.03 5.40 13.36
C PHE A 245 -7.99 6.46 13.03
N HIS A 246 -6.71 6.07 13.02
CA HIS A 246 -5.60 7.00 12.90
C HIS A 246 -4.63 6.54 11.84
N ARG A 247 -4.15 7.48 11.03
CA ARG A 247 -3.07 7.24 10.06
C ARG A 247 -3.30 5.93 9.28
N PRO A 248 -4.30 5.85 8.38
CA PRO A 248 -4.48 4.71 7.49
C PRO A 248 -3.50 4.71 6.33
N GLU A 249 -3.04 3.53 5.94
CA GLU A 249 -2.13 3.36 4.81
C GLU A 249 -2.55 2.19 3.93
N GLY A 250 -2.21 0.97 4.31
CA GLY A 250 -2.57 -0.23 3.59
C GLY A 250 -4.09 -0.38 3.46
N LEU A 251 -4.52 -0.76 2.26
CA LEU A 251 -5.90 -0.96 1.87
C LEU A 251 -6.01 -2.23 1.04
N VAL A 252 -6.86 -3.17 1.42
CA VAL A 252 -7.22 -4.33 0.58
C VAL A 252 -8.68 -4.70 0.76
N PHE A 253 -9.29 -5.21 -0.30
CA PHE A 253 -10.66 -5.74 -0.22
C PHE A 253 -10.64 -7.24 0.06
N ASP A 254 -11.57 -7.70 0.90
CA ASP A 254 -11.90 -9.13 0.96
C ASP A 254 -12.86 -9.53 -0.18
N ASP A 255 -13.06 -10.84 -0.32
CA ASP A 255 -13.95 -11.44 -1.32
C ASP A 255 -15.43 -11.04 -1.19
N LYS A 256 -15.80 -10.39 -0.08
CA LYS A 256 -17.15 -9.87 0.20
C LYS A 256 -17.25 -8.37 -0.08
N GLY A 257 -16.16 -7.73 -0.48
CA GLY A 257 -16.10 -6.30 -0.77
C GLY A 257 -16.04 -5.40 0.47
N TYR A 258 -15.63 -5.93 1.62
CA TYR A 258 -15.25 -5.09 2.75
C TYR A 258 -13.79 -4.65 2.61
N LEU A 259 -13.54 -3.40 2.97
CA LEU A 259 -12.21 -2.81 2.96
C LEU A 259 -11.51 -3.07 4.28
N TRP A 260 -10.34 -3.69 4.24
CA TRP A 260 -9.44 -3.87 5.37
C TRP A 260 -8.36 -2.79 5.33
N VAL A 261 -8.21 -2.06 6.43
CA VAL A 261 -7.35 -0.88 6.50
C VAL A 261 -6.50 -0.88 7.76
N THR A 262 -5.22 -0.53 7.66
CA THR A 262 -4.35 -0.34 8.82
C THR A 262 -4.75 0.90 9.62
N SER A 263 -4.59 0.86 10.94
CA SER A 263 -4.83 1.99 11.82
C SER A 263 -3.85 1.96 12.99
N PHE A 264 -3.23 3.09 13.24
CA PHE A 264 -2.28 3.25 14.33
C PHE A 264 -2.96 3.53 15.65
N ARG A 265 -2.29 3.18 16.74
CA ARG A 265 -2.67 3.66 18.07
C ARG A 265 -2.52 5.18 18.19
N ASP A 266 -3.26 5.78 19.10
CA ASP A 266 -3.09 7.17 19.53
C ASP A 266 -1.77 7.30 20.30
N THR A 267 -0.93 8.22 19.84
CA THR A 267 0.39 8.52 20.42
C THR A 267 0.47 9.94 21.00
N THR A 268 -0.66 10.64 21.08
CA THR A 268 -0.75 11.99 21.65
C THR A 268 -0.75 11.94 23.17
N SER A 269 -0.50 13.09 23.81
CA SER A 269 -0.60 13.23 25.26
C SER A 269 -2.03 13.11 25.81
N SER A 270 -3.05 13.19 24.93
CA SER A 270 -4.46 12.98 25.30
C SER A 270 -4.88 11.52 25.33
N ALA A 271 -4.06 10.60 24.82
CA ALA A 271 -4.34 9.18 24.87
C ALA A 271 -4.39 8.70 26.33
N ASP A 272 -5.46 7.99 26.72
CA ASP A 272 -5.53 7.35 28.03
C ASP A 272 -4.50 6.21 28.10
N PRO A 273 -3.46 6.31 28.94
CA PRO A 273 -2.44 5.28 29.05
C PRO A 273 -2.97 3.99 29.67
N LEU A 274 -4.22 3.94 30.16
CA LEU A 274 -4.88 2.75 30.67
C LEU A 274 -5.92 2.19 29.70
N ASP A 275 -6.16 2.85 28.56
CA ASP A 275 -7.09 2.33 27.57
C ASP A 275 -6.48 1.14 26.83
N LYS A 276 -6.96 -0.05 27.23
CA LYS A 276 -6.59 -1.34 26.62
C LYS A 276 -6.96 -1.44 25.13
N ASN A 277 -7.77 -0.51 24.62
CA ASN A 277 -8.12 -0.44 23.20
C ASN A 277 -7.16 0.49 22.42
N ASN A 278 -6.25 1.21 23.06
CA ASN A 278 -5.27 2.03 22.38
C ASN A 278 -4.11 1.21 21.82
N VAL A 279 -4.41 0.38 20.81
CA VAL A 279 -3.48 -0.51 20.11
C VAL A 279 -3.58 -0.32 18.61
N ASP A 280 -2.47 -0.54 17.90
CA ASP A 280 -2.46 -0.60 16.44
C ASP A 280 -3.29 -1.81 15.99
N ARG A 281 -4.03 -1.64 14.88
CA ARG A 281 -5.08 -2.58 14.46
C ARG A 281 -5.33 -2.53 12.97
N ILE A 282 -5.97 -3.56 12.46
CA ILE A 282 -6.62 -3.55 11.15
C ILE A 282 -8.13 -3.36 11.38
N LEU A 283 -8.74 -2.41 10.68
CA LEU A 283 -10.19 -2.20 10.70
C LEU A 283 -10.82 -2.82 9.45
N LYS A 284 -11.99 -3.41 9.62
CA LYS A 284 -12.85 -3.87 8.52
C LYS A 284 -13.97 -2.87 8.33
N VAL A 285 -14.04 -2.25 7.16
CA VAL A 285 -14.96 -1.17 6.81
C VAL A 285 -15.93 -1.62 5.72
N ASP A 286 -17.22 -1.44 5.95
CA ASP A 286 -18.22 -1.49 4.90
C ASP A 286 -18.20 -0.16 4.13
N VAL A 287 -17.65 -0.18 2.92
CA VAL A 287 -17.50 1.03 2.09
C VAL A 287 -18.83 1.63 1.64
N ARG A 288 -19.93 0.85 1.66
CA ARG A 288 -21.26 1.34 1.28
C ARG A 288 -21.83 2.23 2.38
N SER A 289 -21.67 1.82 3.63
CA SER A 289 -22.20 2.54 4.80
C SER A 289 -21.17 3.43 5.50
N GLY A 290 -19.87 3.25 5.25
CA GLY A 290 -18.78 3.91 5.97
C GLY A 290 -18.58 3.39 7.40
N LYS A 291 -19.23 2.27 7.77
CA LYS A 291 -19.19 1.71 9.13
C LYS A 291 -18.02 0.74 9.30
N VAL A 292 -17.38 0.80 10.46
CA VAL A 292 -16.47 -0.26 10.91
C VAL A 292 -17.34 -1.42 11.39
N VAL A 293 -17.18 -2.56 10.74
CA VAL A 293 -17.96 -3.78 11.02
C VAL A 293 -17.14 -4.83 11.79
N ASP A 294 -15.81 -4.71 11.77
CA ASP A 294 -14.93 -5.56 12.56
C ASP A 294 -13.56 -4.90 12.79
N SER A 295 -12.76 -5.48 13.68
CA SER A 295 -11.35 -5.13 13.86
C SER A 295 -10.48 -6.32 14.29
N LEU A 296 -9.20 -6.22 13.98
CA LEU A 296 -8.14 -7.16 14.33
C LEU A 296 -7.00 -6.37 15.00
N PRO A 297 -6.83 -6.45 16.33
CA PRO A 297 -5.68 -5.84 16.99
C PRO A 297 -4.38 -6.53 16.56
N LEU A 298 -3.31 -5.76 16.41
CA LEU A 298 -1.98 -6.29 16.04
C LEU A 298 -1.16 -6.71 17.25
N SER A 299 -1.44 -6.16 18.43
CA SER A 299 -0.86 -6.62 19.69
C SER A 299 -1.85 -6.41 20.82
N ASP A 300 -1.74 -7.20 21.88
CA ASP A 300 -2.40 -6.88 23.14
C ASP A 300 -1.73 -5.65 23.77
N PHE A 301 -2.49 -4.91 24.57
CA PHE A 301 -2.06 -3.65 25.19
C PHE A 301 -0.80 -3.78 26.07
N ASP A 302 -0.61 -4.93 26.71
CA ASP A 302 0.52 -5.23 27.61
C ASP A 302 1.67 -5.99 26.90
N LYS A 303 1.61 -6.12 25.58
CA LYS A 303 2.62 -6.81 24.78
C LYS A 303 3.44 -5.82 23.96
N PRO A 304 4.64 -6.23 23.49
CA PRO A 304 5.40 -5.42 22.56
C PRO A 304 4.53 -4.96 21.38
N ARG A 305 4.63 -3.68 21.08
CA ARG A 305 3.78 -3.01 20.09
C ARG A 305 4.08 -3.54 18.70
N ALA A 306 3.09 -4.08 18.01
CA ALA A 306 3.18 -4.38 16.59
C ALA A 306 2.39 -3.35 15.78
N SER A 307 3.04 -2.63 14.88
CA SER A 307 2.37 -1.75 13.91
C SER A 307 2.51 -2.27 12.49
N ALA A 308 1.59 -1.88 11.61
CA ALA A 308 1.65 -2.25 10.22
C ALA A 308 1.22 -1.08 9.34
N GLN A 309 1.93 -0.89 8.25
CA GLN A 309 1.58 0.10 7.22
C GLN A 309 1.01 -0.55 5.98
N ALA A 310 1.35 -1.82 5.73
CA ALA A 310 0.79 -2.61 4.66
C ALA A 310 0.06 -3.84 5.18
N LEU A 311 -0.77 -4.40 4.31
CA LEU A 311 -1.43 -5.68 4.47
C LEU A 311 -1.82 -6.18 3.08
N ILE A 312 -1.90 -7.49 2.90
CA ILE A 312 -2.42 -8.06 1.66
C ILE A 312 -3.12 -9.40 1.89
N PHE A 313 -4.23 -9.65 1.19
CA PHE A 313 -4.82 -10.97 1.16
C PHE A 313 -4.00 -11.91 0.27
N GLY A 314 -3.78 -13.12 0.75
CA GLY A 314 -2.99 -14.12 0.06
C GLY A 314 -3.71 -15.46 -0.05
N PRO A 315 -2.93 -16.55 -0.16
CA PRO A 315 -3.44 -17.91 -0.19
C PRO A 315 -4.44 -18.18 0.94
N GLU A 316 -5.45 -19.00 0.64
CA GLU A 316 -6.53 -19.37 1.56
C GLU A 316 -7.35 -18.18 2.12
N GLY A 317 -7.25 -16.99 1.52
CA GLY A 317 -7.94 -15.79 2.01
C GLY A 317 -7.37 -15.28 3.35
N LYS A 318 -6.13 -15.66 3.69
CA LYS A 318 -5.43 -15.16 4.88
C LYS A 318 -4.87 -13.78 4.63
N LEU A 319 -4.82 -12.98 5.67
CA LEU A 319 -4.24 -11.65 5.64
C LEU A 319 -2.77 -11.72 6.04
N TYR A 320 -1.88 -11.24 5.18
CA TYR A 320 -0.45 -11.13 5.42
C TYR A 320 -0.13 -9.70 5.82
N ILE A 321 0.57 -9.54 6.94
CA ILE A 321 0.78 -8.25 7.60
C ILE A 321 2.27 -8.13 7.94
N PRO A 322 3.03 -7.37 7.15
CA PRO A 322 4.39 -6.97 7.50
C PRO A 322 4.34 -6.04 8.72
N ILE A 323 5.15 -6.35 9.74
CA ILE A 323 5.20 -5.59 10.99
C ILE A 323 6.37 -4.63 10.93
N SER A 324 6.04 -3.35 10.86
CA SER A 324 6.97 -2.23 10.83
C SER A 324 6.94 -1.44 12.15
N GLY A 325 7.91 -0.55 12.34
CA GLY A 325 7.95 0.39 13.45
C GLY A 325 9.18 0.26 14.34
N SER A 326 9.08 0.70 15.60
CA SER A 326 10.26 0.89 16.46
C SER A 326 10.41 -0.14 17.59
N ALA A 327 9.57 -1.16 17.66
CA ALA A 327 9.61 -2.15 18.74
C ALA A 327 10.47 -3.33 18.31
N ALA A 328 11.68 -3.44 18.87
CA ALA A 328 12.68 -4.44 18.49
C ALA A 328 12.18 -5.89 18.64
N GLU A 329 11.15 -6.13 19.46
CA GLU A 329 10.57 -7.44 19.69
C GLU A 329 9.55 -7.88 18.64
N THR A 330 9.15 -6.99 17.71
CA THR A 330 8.15 -7.34 16.66
C THR A 330 8.45 -6.76 15.29
N THR A 331 9.19 -5.65 15.20
CA THR A 331 9.62 -5.06 13.92
C THR A 331 10.44 -6.09 13.13
N GLY A 332 10.13 -6.25 11.84
CA GLY A 332 10.75 -7.27 10.98
C GLY A 332 9.98 -8.59 10.95
N GLU A 333 8.83 -8.70 11.62
CA GLU A 333 7.97 -9.85 11.45
C GLU A 333 7.14 -9.78 10.16
N LEU A 334 6.84 -10.95 9.59
CA LEU A 334 5.73 -11.12 8.67
C LEU A 334 4.69 -12.03 9.34
N ARG A 335 3.50 -11.49 9.61
CA ARG A 335 2.40 -12.26 10.22
C ARG A 335 1.39 -12.70 9.18
N ARG A 336 0.80 -13.87 9.40
CA ARG A 336 -0.34 -14.40 8.65
C ARG A 336 -1.51 -14.57 9.59
N CYS A 337 -2.64 -13.94 9.27
CA CYS A 337 -3.82 -13.91 10.12
C CYS A 337 -5.03 -14.51 9.41
N ASP A 338 -5.77 -15.35 10.13
CA ASP A 338 -7.11 -15.76 9.74
C ASP A 338 -8.12 -14.69 10.21
N THR A 339 -8.76 -14.02 9.26
CA THR A 339 -9.66 -12.89 9.55
C THR A 339 -10.97 -13.30 10.23
N ARG A 340 -11.34 -14.59 10.20
CA ARG A 340 -12.55 -15.11 10.84
C ARG A 340 -12.30 -15.46 12.31
N THR A 341 -11.19 -16.12 12.59
CA THR A 341 -10.80 -16.56 13.95
C THR A 341 -9.96 -15.52 14.68
N LYS A 342 -9.44 -14.53 13.94
CA LYS A 342 -8.53 -13.48 14.42
C LYS A 342 -7.21 -13.99 15.00
N LYS A 343 -6.85 -15.24 14.67
CA LYS A 343 -5.58 -15.84 15.07
C LYS A 343 -4.53 -15.53 14.02
N CYS A 344 -3.34 -15.20 14.49
CA CYS A 344 -2.18 -14.95 13.65
C CYS A 344 -1.05 -15.92 14.00
N ASP A 345 -0.33 -16.36 12.98
CA ASP A 345 0.96 -17.03 13.08
C ASP A 345 2.07 -16.15 12.49
N VAL A 346 3.29 -16.36 12.96
CA VAL A 346 4.48 -15.63 12.49
C VAL A 346 5.14 -16.45 11.39
N VAL A 347 5.14 -15.93 10.16
CA VAL A 347 5.75 -16.56 8.99
C VAL A 347 7.25 -16.28 8.95
N VAL A 348 7.62 -15.02 9.21
CA VAL A 348 9.02 -14.59 9.39
C VAL A 348 9.14 -14.00 10.78
N PRO A 349 9.98 -14.56 11.68
CA PRO A 349 10.21 -13.99 13.00
C PRO A 349 11.13 -12.78 12.93
N VAL A 350 11.17 -11.98 14.00
CA VAL A 350 12.21 -10.95 14.18
C VAL A 350 13.61 -11.56 13.97
N GLY A 351 14.46 -10.86 13.21
CA GLY A 351 15.79 -11.36 12.84
C GLY A 351 15.76 -12.44 11.75
N GLY A 352 14.58 -12.78 11.22
CA GLY A 352 14.38 -13.74 10.14
C GLY A 352 14.71 -13.22 8.74
N GLY A 353 15.17 -11.97 8.63
CA GLY A 353 15.71 -11.38 7.39
C GLY A 353 14.95 -10.17 6.85
N LEU A 354 13.77 -9.86 7.38
CA LEU A 354 13.11 -8.55 7.20
C LEU A 354 13.55 -7.62 8.35
N VAL A 355 13.79 -6.34 8.04
CA VAL A 355 14.25 -5.33 8.99
C VAL A 355 13.11 -4.38 9.31
N ASP A 356 12.72 -3.49 8.40
CA ASP A 356 11.52 -2.66 8.50
C ASP A 356 10.65 -2.88 7.26
N PRO A 357 9.77 -3.89 7.27
CA PRO A 357 9.04 -4.28 6.09
C PRO A 357 7.79 -3.43 5.86
N TRP A 358 7.63 -2.94 4.62
CA TRP A 358 6.54 -2.08 4.16
C TRP A 358 5.59 -2.85 3.23
N PHE A 359 5.37 -2.35 2.01
CA PHE A 359 4.39 -2.91 1.10
C PHE A 359 4.75 -4.32 0.67
N ALA A 360 3.74 -5.18 0.59
CA ALA A 360 3.89 -6.57 0.23
C ALA A 360 2.93 -6.95 -0.89
N VAL A 361 3.36 -7.82 -1.80
CA VAL A 361 2.57 -8.29 -2.93
C VAL A 361 2.85 -9.74 -3.27
N PHE A 362 1.84 -10.45 -3.75
CA PHE A 362 2.02 -11.76 -4.37
C PHE A 362 2.20 -11.60 -5.88
N ARG A 363 2.94 -12.51 -6.49
CA ARG A 363 3.08 -12.54 -7.96
C ARG A 363 1.74 -12.68 -8.69
N ASN A 364 0.79 -13.38 -8.08
CA ASN A 364 -0.54 -13.59 -8.64
C ASN A 364 -1.57 -12.61 -8.07
N SER A 365 -1.14 -11.50 -7.47
CA SER A 365 -2.08 -10.44 -7.11
C SER A 365 -2.50 -9.68 -8.37
N ASP A 366 -3.79 -9.43 -8.52
CA ASP A 366 -4.30 -8.49 -9.52
C ASP A 366 -3.74 -7.08 -9.22
N PRO A 367 -3.12 -6.39 -10.20
CA PRO A 367 -2.43 -5.12 -9.94
C PRO A 367 -3.36 -3.94 -9.63
N ALA A 368 -4.66 -4.06 -9.91
CA ALA A 368 -5.63 -3.01 -9.63
C ALA A 368 -6.20 -3.14 -8.22
N THR A 369 -6.61 -4.35 -7.86
CA THR A 369 -7.38 -4.66 -6.65
C THR A 369 -6.53 -5.26 -5.54
N LEU A 370 -5.29 -5.68 -5.85
CA LEU A 370 -4.39 -6.44 -4.98
C LEU A 370 -4.94 -7.80 -4.53
N SER A 371 -6.04 -8.24 -5.14
CA SER A 371 -6.68 -9.52 -4.82
C SER A 371 -5.78 -10.68 -5.24
N TYR A 372 -5.60 -11.66 -4.35
CA TYR A 372 -4.83 -12.86 -4.68
C TYR A 372 -5.62 -13.79 -5.61
N GLU A 373 -5.04 -14.10 -6.77
CA GLU A 373 -5.60 -15.07 -7.71
C GLU A 373 -4.93 -16.43 -7.55
N ARG A 374 -5.73 -17.47 -7.28
CA ARG A 374 -5.23 -18.85 -7.35
C ARG A 374 -5.03 -19.21 -8.82
N ARG A 375 -3.81 -19.58 -9.19
CA ARG A 375 -3.49 -20.14 -10.51
C ARG A 375 -3.61 -21.66 -10.52
#